data_AF-A0A0J7KYR2-F1
#
_entry.id   AF-A0A0J7KYR2-F1
#
_cell.length_a   1.000
_cell.length_b   1.000
_cell.length_c   1.000
_cell.angle_alpha   90.00
_cell.angle_beta   90.00
_cell.angle_gamma   90.00
#
_symmetry.space_group_name_H-M   'P 1'
#
loop_
_entity.id
_entity.type
_entity.pdbx_description
1 polymer ?
#
loop_
_entity_poly.entity_id
_entity_poly.type
_entity_poly.pdbx_seq_one_letter_code
_entity_poly.pdbx_strand_id
1 'polypeptide(L)'
;MAAIAAYKYIGSKDKNAVDKAAVQALETILRFAPIKTKIVIGEGELDQAPMLYVGQELGQGQDFTFELAVDPIEGTYPAAYNIAGSIAVLAAAKPKTMIYLPEMYMEKLFVSQELANVIDLKKDKPRNQAAINILRQYGIIVRLIGDGDVLAAIDVVNQEADFVYGIGGAPEGVLMAALAISSCANMQARLISYQDI
;
A
#
# COMPACT_ATOMS: atom_id res chain seq x y z
N MET A 1 3.96 10.83 12.57
CA MET A 1 5.35 10.77 13.08
C MET A 1 6.32 10.19 12.05
N ALA A 2 6.04 9.05 11.42
CA ALA A 2 6.82 8.52 10.29
C ALA A 2 7.08 9.58 9.20
N ALA A 3 6.01 10.20 8.67
CA ALA A 3 6.11 11.30 7.72
C ALA A 3 6.96 12.50 8.22
N ILE A 4 6.88 12.84 9.51
CA ILE A 4 7.66 13.94 10.10
C ILE A 4 9.15 13.57 10.19
N ALA A 5 9.47 12.31 10.48
CA ALA A 5 10.84 11.83 10.51
C ALA A 5 11.45 11.81 9.09
N ALA A 6 10.70 11.31 8.11
CA ALA A 6 11.06 11.32 6.70
C ALA A 6 11.25 12.74 6.13
N TYR A 7 10.48 13.72 6.62
CA TYR A 7 10.50 15.11 6.13
C TYR A 7 11.91 15.72 6.03
N LYS A 8 12.80 15.38 6.97
CA LYS A 8 14.20 15.89 6.99
C LYS A 8 15.04 15.42 5.79
N TYR A 9 14.62 14.35 5.12
CA TYR A 9 15.33 13.72 4.02
C TYR A 9 14.66 13.96 2.66
N ILE A 10 13.56 14.71 2.61
CA ILE A 10 12.92 15.09 1.35
C ILE A 10 13.90 15.88 0.49
N GLY A 11 14.01 15.50 -0.79
CA GLY A 11 14.94 16.13 -1.75
C GLY A 11 16.41 15.72 -1.60
N SER A 12 16.75 14.82 -0.67
CA SER A 12 18.12 14.34 -0.47
C SER A 12 18.64 13.43 -1.59
N LYS A 13 17.75 12.94 -2.46
CA LYS A 13 17.98 11.88 -3.45
C LYS A 13 18.40 10.53 -2.83
N ASP A 14 18.20 10.37 -1.53
CA ASP A 14 18.47 9.12 -0.80
C ASP A 14 17.15 8.51 -0.32
N LYS A 15 16.60 7.61 -1.13
CA LYS A 15 15.36 6.89 -0.80
C LYS A 15 15.49 6.03 0.46
N ASN A 16 16.68 5.48 0.71
CA ASN A 16 16.92 4.60 1.85
C ASN A 16 16.96 5.40 3.15
N ALA A 17 17.47 6.64 3.11
CA ALA A 17 17.46 7.53 4.26
C ALA A 17 16.04 8.01 4.62
N VAL A 18 15.24 8.36 3.61
CA VAL A 18 13.81 8.70 3.78
C VAL A 18 13.08 7.57 4.48
N ASP A 19 13.23 6.37 3.94
CA ASP A 19 12.56 5.17 4.41
C ASP A 19 13.00 4.77 5.82
N LYS A 20 14.32 4.62 6.03
CA LYS A 20 14.90 4.28 7.34
C LYS A 20 14.45 5.22 8.45
N ALA A 21 14.36 6.52 8.18
CA ALA A 21 13.90 7.50 9.16
C ALA A 21 12.44 7.27 9.57
N ALA A 22 11.59 6.93 8.61
CA ALA A 22 10.18 6.62 8.85
C ALA A 22 10.00 5.28 9.57
N VAL A 23 10.69 4.23 9.14
CA VAL A 23 10.71 2.89 9.78
C VAL A 23 11.08 3.03 11.25
N GLN A 24 12.19 3.71 11.56
CA GLN A 24 12.66 3.91 12.93
C GLN A 24 11.63 4.64 13.79
N ALA A 25 11.03 5.71 13.25
CA ALA A 25 10.05 6.49 13.98
C ALA A 25 8.75 5.70 14.24
N LEU A 26 8.24 4.99 13.24
CA LEU A 26 7.03 4.18 13.37
C LEU A 26 7.24 3.02 14.34
N GLU A 27 8.34 2.29 14.19
CA GLU A 27 8.72 1.19 15.08
C GLU A 27 8.80 1.66 16.53
N THR A 28 9.51 2.77 16.79
CA THR A 28 9.67 3.31 18.13
C THR A 28 8.32 3.61 18.77
N ILE A 29 7.40 4.22 18.01
CA ILE A 29 6.07 4.57 18.53
C ILE A 29 5.26 3.32 18.82
N LEU A 30 5.23 2.35 17.90
CA LEU A 30 4.51 1.10 18.08
C LEU A 30 5.07 0.31 19.27
N ARG A 31 6.40 0.27 19.44
CA ARG A 31 7.09 -0.40 20.56
C ARG A 31 6.63 0.11 21.92
N PHE A 32 6.39 1.41 22.07
CA PHE A 32 6.01 2.04 23.34
C PHE A 32 4.50 2.30 23.48
N ALA A 33 3.70 1.98 22.46
CA ALA A 33 2.26 2.18 22.52
C ALA A 33 1.60 1.25 23.55
N PRO A 34 0.52 1.68 24.22
CA PRO A 34 -0.22 0.87 25.21
C PRO A 34 -1.17 -0.14 24.55
N ILE A 35 -0.72 -0.77 23.47
CA ILE A 35 -1.42 -1.82 22.71
C ILE A 35 -0.46 -2.97 22.50
N LYS A 36 -0.95 -4.14 22.07
CA LYS A 36 -0.11 -5.25 21.62
C LYS A 36 -0.46 -5.57 20.18
N THR A 37 0.52 -5.51 19.28
CA THR A 37 0.27 -5.65 17.84
C THR A 37 1.23 -6.62 17.20
N LYS A 38 0.83 -7.17 16.05
CA LYS A 38 1.68 -8.01 15.20
C LYS A 38 1.72 -7.42 13.80
N ILE A 39 2.91 -7.29 13.26
CA ILE A 39 3.11 -6.91 11.86
C ILE A 39 2.75 -8.12 10.99
N VAL A 40 1.78 -7.96 10.10
CA VAL A 40 1.39 -8.96 9.09
C VAL A 40 1.98 -8.59 7.73
N ILE A 41 2.02 -7.29 7.43
CA ILE A 41 2.69 -6.72 6.26
C ILE A 41 3.59 -5.58 6.75
N GLY A 42 4.84 -5.54 6.29
CA GLY A 42 5.81 -4.51 6.67
C GLY A 42 7.02 -4.50 5.73
N GLU A 43 8.18 -4.12 6.25
CA GLU A 43 9.42 -3.87 5.47
C GLU A 43 10.05 -5.11 4.81
N GLY A 44 9.46 -6.29 5.05
CA GLY A 44 9.94 -7.58 4.56
C GLY A 44 10.05 -8.62 5.68
N GLU A 45 10.71 -9.73 5.37
CA GLU A 45 10.96 -10.81 6.32
C GLU A 45 12.11 -10.47 7.29
N LEU A 46 12.16 -11.12 8.47
CA LEU A 46 13.12 -10.80 9.55
C LEU A 46 14.60 -10.89 9.12
N ASP A 47 14.92 -11.82 8.23
CA ASP A 47 16.26 -12.01 7.69
C ASP A 47 16.72 -10.86 6.78
N GLN A 48 15.78 -10.06 6.29
CA GLN A 48 16.00 -8.96 5.34
C GLN A 48 15.74 -7.58 5.97
N ALA A 49 14.78 -7.49 6.90
CA ALA A 49 14.34 -6.25 7.53
C ALA A 49 14.64 -6.25 9.06
N PRO A 50 15.44 -5.30 9.57
CA PRO A 50 15.79 -5.27 11.00
C PRO A 50 14.66 -4.75 11.90
N MET A 51 13.64 -4.09 11.33
CA MET A 51 12.51 -3.45 12.01
C MET A 51 11.27 -3.57 11.14
N LEU A 52 10.10 -3.60 11.76
CA LEU A 52 8.80 -3.75 11.11
C LEU A 52 8.72 -4.97 10.18
N TYR A 53 9.41 -6.04 10.55
CA TYR A 53 9.41 -7.29 9.78
C TYR A 53 8.12 -8.09 10.00
N VAL A 54 7.77 -8.93 9.03
CA VAL A 54 6.61 -9.83 9.10
C VAL A 54 6.69 -10.71 10.35
N GLY A 55 5.64 -10.68 11.16
CA GLY A 55 5.53 -11.43 12.39
C GLY A 55 6.08 -10.72 13.62
N GLN A 56 6.71 -9.55 13.48
CA GLN A 56 7.18 -8.79 14.62
C GLN A 56 6.03 -8.40 15.55
N GLU A 57 6.18 -8.69 16.84
CA GLU A 57 5.26 -8.20 17.87
C GLU A 57 5.78 -6.91 18.50
N LEU A 58 4.91 -5.92 18.65
CA LEU A 58 5.22 -4.60 19.19
C LEU A 58 4.19 -4.16 20.24
N GLY A 59 4.58 -3.15 21.02
CA GLY A 59 3.74 -2.49 22.02
C GLY A 59 3.79 -3.14 23.41
N GLN A 60 3.30 -2.39 24.40
CA GLN A 60 3.37 -2.69 25.84
C GLN A 60 2.05 -3.22 26.42
N GLY A 61 1.03 -3.40 25.57
CA GLY A 61 -0.24 -3.98 25.98
C GLY A 61 -0.10 -5.44 26.41
N GLN A 62 -0.98 -5.89 27.31
CA GLN A 62 -1.03 -7.29 27.75
C GLN A 62 -1.72 -8.18 26.72
N ASP A 63 -2.89 -7.75 26.23
CA ASP A 63 -3.71 -8.53 25.32
C ASP A 63 -3.48 -8.14 23.86
N PHE A 64 -3.32 -9.16 23.00
CA PHE A 64 -3.16 -8.99 21.57
C PHE A 64 -4.34 -8.22 20.96
N THR A 65 -4.06 -7.00 20.50
CA THR A 65 -5.07 -6.00 20.16
C THR A 65 -5.33 -5.95 18.65
N PHE A 66 -4.27 -5.85 17.84
CA PHE A 66 -4.40 -5.63 16.40
C PHE A 66 -3.32 -6.33 15.56
N GLU A 67 -3.70 -6.70 14.35
CA GLU A 67 -2.78 -6.97 13.24
C GLU A 67 -2.55 -5.68 12.45
N LEU A 68 -1.30 -5.44 12.04
CA LEU A 68 -0.92 -4.24 11.32
C LEU A 68 -0.34 -4.59 9.94
N ALA A 69 -0.75 -3.81 8.95
CA ALA A 69 -0.02 -3.65 7.70
C ALA A 69 0.58 -2.24 7.72
N VAL A 70 1.86 -2.12 7.40
CA VAL A 70 2.57 -0.84 7.42
C VAL A 70 3.32 -0.62 6.12
N ASP A 71 3.27 0.62 5.66
CA ASP A 71 4.20 1.17 4.68
C ASP A 71 4.65 2.55 5.23
N PRO A 72 5.78 2.59 5.96
CA PRO A 72 6.25 3.78 6.65
C PRO A 72 6.38 5.00 5.73
N ILE A 73 6.83 4.79 4.49
CA ILE A 73 6.75 5.76 3.38
C ILE A 73 6.46 5.02 2.07
N GLU A 74 5.21 5.08 1.67
CA GLU A 74 4.84 4.70 0.32
C GLU A 74 5.33 5.78 -0.65
N GLY A 75 5.98 5.36 -1.72
CA GLY A 75 6.60 6.27 -2.67
C GLY A 75 7.86 6.93 -2.10
N THR A 76 8.85 6.12 -1.69
CA THR A 76 10.16 6.63 -1.23
C THR A 76 10.90 7.44 -2.30
N TYR A 77 10.69 7.11 -3.58
CA TYR A 77 11.30 7.86 -4.69
C TYR A 77 10.74 9.28 -4.80
N PRO A 78 9.42 9.53 -4.93
CA PRO A 78 8.89 10.90 -4.93
C PRO A 78 9.39 11.73 -3.73
N ALA A 79 9.42 11.17 -2.52
CA ALA A 79 9.93 11.84 -1.33
C ALA A 79 11.42 12.21 -1.46
N ALA A 80 12.27 11.27 -1.87
CA ALA A 80 13.71 11.51 -2.04
C ALA A 80 13.99 12.59 -3.09
N TYR A 81 13.13 12.76 -4.09
CA TYR A 81 13.28 13.73 -5.17
C TYR A 81 12.45 15.01 -5.00
N ASN A 82 11.77 15.18 -3.86
CA ASN A 82 10.88 16.32 -3.58
C ASN A 82 9.79 16.49 -4.66
N ILE A 83 9.18 15.37 -5.03
CA ILE A 83 8.05 15.27 -5.95
C ILE A 83 6.83 14.84 -5.13
N ALA A 84 5.65 15.36 -5.48
CA ALA A 84 4.39 14.92 -4.87
C ALA A 84 4.14 13.42 -5.15
N GLY A 85 3.49 12.73 -4.21
CA GLY A 85 3.16 11.30 -4.38
C GLY A 85 3.65 10.38 -3.27
N SER A 86 4.03 10.92 -2.10
CA SER A 86 4.45 10.11 -0.95
C SER A 86 3.52 10.28 0.24
N ILE A 87 3.22 9.18 0.92
CA ILE A 87 2.44 9.16 2.17
C ILE A 87 3.08 8.20 3.17
N ALA A 88 2.79 8.39 4.46
CA ALA A 88 3.08 7.38 5.47
C ALA A 88 1.77 6.68 5.83
N VAL A 89 1.72 5.35 5.75
CA VAL A 89 0.46 4.61 5.88
C VAL A 89 0.58 3.42 6.83
N LEU A 90 -0.51 3.16 7.53
CA LEU A 90 -0.71 1.99 8.37
C LEU A 90 -2.19 1.61 8.32
N ALA A 91 -2.47 0.32 8.24
CA ALA A 91 -3.79 -0.24 8.44
C ALA A 91 -3.78 -1.17 9.66
N ALA A 92 -4.86 -1.13 10.44
CA ALA A 92 -5.04 -1.99 11.60
C ALA A 92 -6.32 -2.82 11.44
N ALA A 93 -6.24 -4.11 11.76
CA ALA A 93 -7.37 -5.02 11.71
C ALA A 93 -7.44 -5.86 12.99
N LYS A 94 -8.60 -6.50 13.20
CA LYS A 94 -8.77 -7.46 14.29
C LYS A 94 -7.82 -8.64 14.08
N PRO A 95 -7.38 -9.31 15.16
CA PRO A 95 -6.58 -10.52 15.07
C PRO A 95 -7.19 -11.55 14.10
N LYS A 96 -6.35 -12.17 13.25
CA LYS A 96 -6.69 -13.20 12.27
C LYS A 96 -7.63 -12.74 11.16
N THR A 97 -7.69 -11.44 10.89
CA THR A 97 -8.54 -10.91 9.81
C THR A 97 -7.74 -10.25 8.69
N MET A 98 -6.48 -9.91 8.95
CA MET A 98 -5.59 -9.41 7.92
C MET A 98 -4.98 -10.58 7.15
N ILE A 99 -5.03 -10.52 5.82
CA ILE A 99 -4.41 -11.53 4.98
C ILE A 99 -2.89 -11.35 4.99
N TYR A 100 -2.16 -12.43 5.24
CA TYR A 100 -0.73 -12.50 4.97
C TYR A 100 -0.53 -12.91 3.52
N LEU A 101 0.37 -12.22 2.82
CA LEU A 101 0.78 -12.53 1.46
C LEU A 101 2.31 -12.54 1.41
N PRO A 102 2.93 -13.53 0.75
CA PRO A 102 4.36 -13.49 0.50
C PRO A 102 4.70 -12.32 -0.45
N GLU A 103 5.98 -11.96 -0.52
CA GLU A 103 6.46 -11.03 -1.52
C GLU A 103 6.21 -11.60 -2.93
N MET A 104 5.26 -10.99 -3.63
CA MET A 104 4.88 -11.31 -5.01
C MET A 104 4.13 -10.12 -5.62
N TYR A 105 3.83 -10.20 -6.92
CA TYR A 105 3.00 -9.21 -7.57
C TYR A 105 1.50 -9.50 -7.40
N MET A 106 0.71 -8.45 -7.56
CA MET A 106 -0.74 -8.50 -7.53
C MET A 106 -1.28 -7.57 -8.62
N GLU A 107 -2.14 -8.09 -9.48
CA GLU A 107 -3.03 -7.28 -10.33
C GLU A 107 -4.18 -6.78 -9.46
N LYS A 108 -4.44 -5.48 -9.52
CA LYS A 108 -5.34 -4.75 -8.62
C LYS A 108 -6.34 -3.97 -9.46
N LEU A 109 -7.59 -4.01 -9.05
CA LEU A 109 -8.64 -3.11 -9.48
C LEU A 109 -9.30 -2.54 -8.24
N PHE A 110 -9.15 -1.24 -8.04
CA PHE A 110 -9.80 -0.51 -6.97
C PHE A 110 -10.81 0.46 -7.60
N VAL A 111 -12.06 0.39 -7.17
CA VAL A 111 -13.16 1.16 -7.77
C VAL A 111 -14.02 1.78 -6.68
N SER A 112 -14.64 2.92 -6.99
CA SER A 112 -15.69 3.47 -6.15
C SER A 112 -16.87 2.50 -6.02
N GLN A 113 -17.67 2.67 -4.97
CA GLN A 113 -18.84 1.82 -4.73
C GLN A 113 -19.84 1.83 -5.89
N GLU A 114 -19.97 2.96 -6.60
CA GLU A 114 -20.87 3.12 -7.73
C GLU A 114 -20.48 2.24 -8.93
N LEU A 115 -19.19 2.00 -9.11
CA LEU A 115 -18.63 1.27 -10.26
C LEU A 115 -18.35 -0.22 -9.97
N ALA A 116 -18.55 -0.66 -8.72
CA ALA A 116 -18.24 -2.03 -8.26
C ALA A 116 -18.94 -3.15 -9.05
N ASN A 117 -20.12 -2.89 -9.63
CA ASN A 117 -20.88 -3.86 -10.41
C ASN A 117 -20.67 -3.72 -11.93
N VAL A 118 -19.88 -2.74 -12.36
CA VAL A 118 -19.69 -2.40 -13.78
C VAL A 118 -18.33 -2.93 -14.28
N ILE A 119 -17.29 -2.89 -13.44
CA ILE A 119 -15.92 -3.27 -13.80
C ILE A 119 -15.49 -4.54 -13.05
N ASP A 120 -14.97 -5.53 -13.77
CA ASP A 120 -14.63 -6.86 -13.23
C ASP A 120 -13.31 -7.38 -13.81
N LEU A 121 -12.33 -7.69 -12.94
CA LEU A 121 -11.03 -8.26 -13.31
C LEU A 121 -11.16 -9.61 -14.02
N LYS A 122 -12.27 -10.34 -13.88
CA LYS A 122 -12.49 -11.66 -14.48
C LYS A 122 -12.91 -11.62 -15.95
N LYS A 123 -13.31 -10.45 -16.49
CA LYS A 123 -13.90 -10.32 -17.84
C LYS A 123 -12.93 -9.94 -18.98
N ASP A 124 -11.63 -10.15 -18.75
CA ASP A 124 -10.53 -10.29 -19.75
C ASP A 124 -9.81 -9.00 -20.26
N LYS A 125 -8.48 -9.17 -20.43
CA LYS A 125 -7.43 -8.40 -21.18
C LYS A 125 -6.58 -7.30 -20.47
N PRO A 126 -5.43 -6.85 -21.06
CA PRO A 126 -4.04 -7.33 -20.84
C PRO A 126 -3.12 -6.27 -20.18
N ARG A 127 -1.91 -6.71 -19.78
CA ARG A 127 -0.85 -5.94 -19.10
C ARG A 127 -0.80 -4.45 -19.44
N ASN A 128 -0.84 -3.61 -18.39
CA ASN A 128 -0.80 -2.14 -18.30
C ASN A 128 -0.90 -1.35 -19.63
N GLN A 129 0.08 -1.41 -20.55
CA GLN A 129 0.10 -0.61 -21.78
C GLN A 129 -1.07 -0.91 -22.74
N ALA A 130 -1.47 -2.18 -22.86
CA ALA A 130 -2.58 -2.55 -23.74
C ALA A 130 -3.92 -2.06 -23.17
N ALA A 131 -4.12 -2.19 -21.84
CA ALA A 131 -5.27 -1.62 -21.14
C ALA A 131 -5.31 -0.10 -21.28
N ILE A 132 -4.19 0.62 -21.07
CA ILE A 132 -4.10 2.07 -21.25
C ILE A 132 -4.55 2.50 -22.65
N ASN A 133 -4.08 1.81 -23.70
CA ASN A 133 -4.43 2.13 -25.08
C ASN A 133 -5.93 1.94 -25.34
N ILE A 134 -6.51 0.85 -24.82
CA ILE A 134 -7.94 0.57 -24.93
C ILE A 134 -8.76 1.66 -24.21
N LEU A 135 -8.41 1.98 -22.96
CA LEU A 135 -9.11 3.02 -22.18
C LEU A 135 -9.07 4.37 -22.89
N ARG A 136 -7.91 4.77 -23.43
CA ARG A 136 -7.78 6.02 -24.21
C ARG A 136 -8.62 6.02 -25.48
N GLN A 137 -8.76 4.89 -26.18
CA GLN A 137 -9.65 4.78 -27.36
C GLN A 137 -11.12 5.00 -27.00
N TYR A 138 -11.53 4.63 -25.79
CA TYR A 138 -12.87 4.92 -25.26
C TYR A 138 -13.03 6.33 -24.68
N GLY A 139 -12.02 7.20 -24.81
CA GLY A 139 -12.06 8.57 -24.30
C GLY A 139 -11.87 8.67 -22.78
N ILE A 140 -11.45 7.59 -22.12
CA ILE A 140 -11.17 7.58 -20.68
C ILE A 140 -9.86 8.32 -20.43
N ILE A 141 -9.87 9.22 -19.45
CA ILE A 141 -8.68 9.97 -19.02
C ILE A 141 -7.80 9.02 -18.20
N VAL A 142 -6.61 8.73 -18.72
CA VAL A 142 -5.64 7.85 -18.05
C VAL A 142 -4.49 8.67 -17.48
N ARG A 143 -4.39 8.74 -16.15
CA ARG A 143 -3.22 9.26 -15.42
C ARG A 143 -2.27 8.10 -15.14
N LEU A 144 -1.02 8.21 -15.59
CA LEU A 144 0.01 7.23 -15.27
C LEU A 144 0.68 7.62 -13.96
N ILE A 145 0.73 6.68 -13.02
CA ILE A 145 1.45 6.79 -11.75
C ILE A 145 2.67 5.88 -11.80
N GLY A 146 3.81 6.38 -11.31
CA GLY A 146 5.06 5.61 -11.25
C GLY A 146 5.20 4.80 -9.97
N ASP A 147 4.83 5.42 -8.85
CA ASP A 147 4.77 4.87 -7.50
C ASP A 147 3.49 5.37 -6.82
N GLY A 148 3.04 4.71 -5.75
CA GLY A 148 1.95 5.18 -4.88
C GLY A 148 0.56 4.68 -5.28
N ASP A 149 0.36 3.37 -5.36
CA ASP A 149 -0.93 2.79 -5.74
C ASP A 149 -1.99 2.82 -4.61
N VAL A 150 -1.58 2.83 -3.34
CA VAL A 150 -2.50 3.09 -2.22
C VAL A 150 -2.90 4.56 -2.23
N LEU A 151 -1.97 5.49 -2.51
CA LEU A 151 -2.32 6.90 -2.68
C LEU A 151 -3.34 7.10 -3.80
N ALA A 152 -3.16 6.44 -4.94
CA ALA A 152 -4.15 6.49 -6.01
C ALA A 152 -5.50 5.88 -5.62
N ALA A 153 -5.53 4.85 -4.74
CA ALA A 153 -6.77 4.33 -4.20
C ALA A 153 -7.47 5.34 -3.27
N ILE A 154 -6.71 6.15 -2.53
CA ILE A 154 -7.24 7.27 -1.74
C ILE A 154 -7.89 8.30 -2.65
N ASP A 155 -7.30 8.60 -3.81
CA ASP A 155 -7.90 9.52 -4.79
C ASP A 155 -9.28 9.01 -5.27
N VAL A 156 -9.46 7.69 -5.42
CA VAL A 156 -10.78 7.11 -5.75
C VAL A 156 -11.79 7.32 -4.63
N VAL A 157 -11.38 7.11 -3.37
CA VAL A 157 -12.25 7.36 -2.20
C VAL A 157 -12.62 8.84 -2.10
N ASN A 158 -11.69 9.74 -2.44
CA ASN A 158 -11.90 11.19 -2.44
C ASN A 158 -12.65 11.71 -3.68
N GLN A 159 -13.05 10.83 -4.61
CA GLN A 159 -13.72 11.19 -5.87
C GLN A 159 -12.86 12.07 -6.79
N GLU A 160 -11.54 11.98 -6.67
CA GLU A 160 -10.57 12.62 -7.56
C GLU A 160 -10.16 11.73 -8.75
N ALA A 161 -10.51 10.44 -8.66
CA ALA A 161 -10.39 9.42 -9.69
C ALA A 161 -11.59 8.43 -9.62
N ASP A 162 -11.90 7.78 -10.74
CA ASP A 162 -13.00 6.81 -10.81
C ASP A 162 -12.56 5.39 -10.38
N PHE A 163 -11.36 5.00 -10.79
CA PHE A 163 -10.76 3.70 -10.47
C PHE A 163 -9.23 3.72 -10.60
N VAL A 164 -8.60 2.75 -9.96
CA VAL A 164 -7.18 2.39 -10.14
C VAL A 164 -7.11 0.98 -10.70
N TYR A 165 -6.30 0.79 -11.73
CA TYR A 165 -6.00 -0.52 -12.29
C TYR A 165 -4.51 -0.64 -12.60
N GLY A 166 -3.91 -1.77 -12.21
CA GLY A 166 -2.53 -2.06 -12.53
C GLY A 166 -1.98 -3.27 -11.79
N ILE A 167 -0.70 -3.55 -12.02
CA ILE A 167 0.06 -4.58 -11.31
C ILE A 167 1.09 -3.88 -10.42
N GLY A 168 1.11 -4.25 -9.15
CA GLY A 168 2.04 -3.74 -8.13
C GLY A 168 2.34 -4.80 -7.08
N GLY A 169 3.03 -4.44 -5.99
CA GLY A 169 3.35 -5.39 -4.92
C GLY A 169 2.09 -5.89 -4.19
N ALA A 170 2.09 -7.16 -3.79
CA ALA A 170 1.01 -7.72 -2.98
C ALA A 170 0.85 -7.05 -1.60
N PRO A 171 1.94 -6.66 -0.89
CA PRO A 171 1.87 -5.91 0.37
C PRO A 171 0.97 -4.66 0.32
N GLU A 172 1.18 -3.78 -0.65
CA GLU A 172 0.43 -2.54 -0.85
C GLU A 172 -1.03 -2.86 -1.22
N GLY A 173 -1.26 -3.99 -1.89
CA GLY A 173 -2.61 -4.51 -2.15
C GLY A 173 -3.40 -4.80 -0.87
N VAL A 174 -2.75 -5.24 0.21
CA VAL A 174 -3.41 -5.45 1.52
C VAL A 174 -3.82 -4.11 2.15
N LEU A 175 -2.98 -3.08 2.03
CA LEU A 175 -3.30 -1.73 2.48
C LEU A 175 -4.48 -1.14 1.71
N MET A 176 -4.49 -1.29 0.38
CA MET A 176 -5.64 -0.94 -0.46
C MET A 176 -6.90 -1.71 -0.07
N ALA A 177 -6.81 -3.01 0.23
CA ALA A 177 -7.98 -3.79 0.65
C ALA A 177 -8.55 -3.29 1.99
N ALA A 178 -7.69 -2.93 2.94
CA ALA A 178 -8.11 -2.33 4.21
C ALA A 178 -8.79 -0.97 3.98
N LEU A 179 -8.27 -0.15 3.06
CA LEU A 179 -8.91 1.10 2.64
C LEU A 179 -10.28 0.84 2.01
N ALA A 180 -10.41 -0.14 1.10
CA ALA A 180 -11.69 -0.48 0.47
C ALA A 180 -12.75 -0.85 1.53
N ILE A 181 -12.40 -1.72 2.47
CA ILE A 181 -13.30 -2.17 3.55
C ILE A 181 -13.75 -0.98 4.41
N SER A 182 -12.83 -0.10 4.78
CA SER A 182 -13.13 1.03 5.68
C SER A 182 -13.86 2.20 5.01
N SER A 183 -13.74 2.33 3.69
CA SER A 183 -14.36 3.41 2.89
C SER A 183 -15.62 2.98 2.14
N CYS A 184 -16.04 1.72 2.28
CA CYS A 184 -17.09 1.11 1.46
C CYS A 184 -16.81 1.13 -0.05
N ALA A 185 -15.54 1.23 -0.47
CA ALA A 185 -15.14 1.02 -1.86
C ALA A 185 -15.00 -0.48 -2.17
N ASN A 186 -14.71 -0.82 -3.43
CA ASN A 186 -14.53 -2.20 -3.84
C ASN A 186 -13.13 -2.43 -4.40
N MET A 187 -12.51 -3.54 -4.00
CA MET A 187 -11.24 -3.98 -4.53
C MET A 187 -11.34 -5.43 -5.01
N GLN A 188 -10.84 -5.66 -6.21
CA GLN A 188 -10.59 -6.99 -6.74
C GLN A 188 -9.08 -7.14 -6.94
N ALA A 189 -8.59 -8.37 -6.74
CA ALA A 189 -7.17 -8.66 -6.87
C ALA A 189 -6.91 -10.06 -7.42
N ARG A 190 -5.75 -10.22 -8.08
CA ARG A 190 -5.22 -11.50 -8.53
C ARG A 190 -3.73 -11.56 -8.25
N LEU A 191 -3.28 -12.59 -7.54
CA LEU A 191 -1.87 -12.83 -7.28
C LEU A 191 -1.14 -13.24 -8.57
N ILE A 192 0.06 -12.71 -8.76
CA ILE A 192 0.91 -12.93 -9.93
C ILE A 192 2.33 -13.28 -9.45
N SER A 193 2.91 -14.35 -9.98
CA SER A 193 4.30 -14.72 -9.69
C SER A 193 5.26 -13.72 -10.34
N TYR A 194 6.44 -13.52 -9.72
CA TYR A 194 7.53 -12.75 -10.34
C TYR A 194 7.96 -13.31 -11.71
N GLN A 195 7.81 -14.61 -11.93
CA GLN A 195 8.17 -15.28 -13.19
C GLN A 195 7.15 -15.01 -14.31
N ASP A 196 5.95 -14.57 -13.95
CA ASP A 196 4.82 -14.40 -14.87
C ASP A 196 4.72 -12.96 -15.42
N ILE A 197 5.73 -12.11 -15.23
CA ILE A 197 5.80 -10.73 -15.74
C ILE A 197 6.98 -10.56 -16.70
#